data_AF-A0A662WCG8-F1
#
_entry.id   AF-A0A662WCG8-F1
#
_cell.length_a   1.000
_cell.length_b   1.000
_cell.length_c   1.000
_cell.angle_alpha   90.00
_cell.angle_beta   90.00
_cell.angle_gamma   90.00
#
_symmetry.space_group_name_H-M   'P 1'
#
loop_
_entity.id
_entity.type
_entity.pdbx_description
1 polymer ?
#
loop_
_entity_poly.entity_id
_entity_poly.type
_entity_poly.pdbx_seq_one_letter_code
_entity_poly.pdbx_strand_id
1 'polypeptide(L)'
;MPTYVFDRDGFLKFLEKNLREDIMIVVSSDITDVDVTSGDSHGLGKRDFYMVTTGVVADVFKEKDVDEFDEKPKYLVVFVSRDELTDEAIERARSK
;
A
#
# COMPACT_ATOMS: atom_id res chain seq x y z
N MET A 1 10.47 0.82 4.70
CA MET A 1 10.04 -0.57 4.37
C MET A 1 10.48 -0.89 2.95
N PRO A 2 10.78 -2.17 2.60
CA PRO A 2 11.04 -2.52 1.21
C PRO A 2 9.78 -2.31 0.35
N THR A 3 9.96 -2.00 -0.93
CA THR A 3 8.85 -1.96 -1.90
C THR A 3 8.35 -3.37 -2.20
N TYR A 4 7.04 -3.58 -2.13
CA TYR A 4 6.39 -4.82 -2.54
C TYR A 4 5.73 -4.60 -3.88
N VAL A 5 6.12 -5.40 -4.86
CA VAL A 5 5.52 -5.44 -6.19
C VAL A 5 4.93 -6.83 -6.34
N PHE A 6 3.69 -6.90 -6.80
CA PHE A 6 2.99 -8.16 -7.03
C PHE A 6 2.54 -8.20 -8.49
N ASP A 7 2.61 -9.37 -9.10
CA ASP A 7 1.74 -9.64 -10.23
C ASP A 7 0.30 -9.91 -9.73
N ARG A 8 -0.63 -10.11 -10.67
CA ARG A 8 -2.04 -10.35 -10.35
C ARG A 8 -2.23 -11.52 -9.37
N ASP A 9 -1.62 -12.66 -9.66
CA ASP A 9 -1.87 -13.88 -8.90
C ASP A 9 -1.17 -13.84 -7.54
N GLY A 10 0.00 -13.22 -7.45
CA GLY A 10 0.68 -12.92 -6.20
C GLY A 10 -0.12 -11.96 -5.31
N PHE A 11 -0.75 -10.95 -5.89
CA PHE A 11 -1.60 -10.02 -5.14
C PHE A 11 -2.87 -10.71 -4.62
N LEU A 12 -3.50 -11.57 -5.41
CA LEU A 12 -4.67 -12.35 -4.96
C LEU A 12 -4.30 -13.27 -3.78
N LYS A 13 -3.17 -13.98 -3.85
CA LYS A 13 -2.68 -14.79 -2.71
C LYS A 13 -2.35 -13.96 -1.49
N PHE A 14 -1.80 -12.76 -1.68
CA PHE A 14 -1.57 -11.82 -0.59
C PHE A 14 -2.90 -11.42 0.08
N LEU A 15 -3.94 -11.12 -0.69
CA LEU A 15 -5.27 -10.83 -0.15
C LEU A 15 -5.87 -12.04 0.57
N GLU A 16 -5.87 -13.22 -0.04
CA GLU A 16 -6.39 -14.47 0.55
C GLU A 16 -5.75 -14.78 1.90
N LYS A 17 -4.45 -14.52 2.06
CA LYS A 17 -3.74 -14.76 3.32
C LYS A 17 -4.15 -13.78 4.44
N ASN A 18 -4.52 -12.56 4.09
CA ASN A 18 -4.77 -11.48 5.05
C ASN A 18 -6.27 -11.24 5.33
N LEU A 19 -7.17 -11.74 4.48
CA LEU A 19 -8.61 -11.59 4.60
C LEU A 19 -9.22 -12.83 5.27
N ARG A 20 -9.55 -12.72 6.56
CA ARG A 20 -10.38 -13.68 7.28
C ARG A 20 -11.86 -13.49 6.88
N GLU A 21 -12.68 -14.53 7.07
CA GLU A 21 -14.10 -14.53 6.66
C GLU A 21 -14.95 -13.42 7.31
N ASP A 22 -14.50 -12.88 8.44
CA ASP A 22 -15.18 -11.82 9.20
C ASP A 22 -14.73 -10.40 8.84
N ILE A 23 -13.78 -10.24 7.91
CA ILE A 23 -13.20 -8.94 7.57
C ILE A 23 -13.92 -8.33 6.36
N MET A 24 -14.42 -7.10 6.53
CA MET A 24 -14.90 -6.24 5.44
C MET A 24 -13.79 -5.27 5.02
N ILE A 25 -13.74 -4.94 3.72
CA ILE A 25 -12.72 -4.03 3.17
C ILE A 25 -13.32 -2.66 2.92
N VAL A 26 -12.73 -1.62 3.51
CA VAL A 26 -13.02 -0.22 3.19
C VAL A 26 -12.01 0.26 2.16
N VAL A 27 -12.49 0.71 1.01
CA VAL A 27 -11.64 1.28 -0.06
C VAL A 27 -11.92 2.77 -0.15
N SER A 28 -10.86 3.57 -0.05
CA SER A 28 -10.91 4.98 -0.40
C SER A 28 -9.95 5.26 -1.54
N SER A 29 -10.44 5.98 -2.55
CA SER A 29 -9.65 6.56 -3.63
C SER A 29 -9.54 8.08 -3.50
N ASP A 30 -9.93 8.65 -2.35
CA ASP A 30 -9.89 10.09 -2.10
C ASP A 30 -8.47 10.52 -1.72
N ILE A 31 -7.60 10.63 -2.73
CA ILE A 31 -6.22 11.08 -2.55
C ILE A 31 -6.23 12.59 -2.37
N THR A 32 -5.87 13.04 -1.16
CA THR A 32 -5.91 14.46 -0.80
C THR A 32 -4.59 15.16 -1.07
N ASP A 33 -3.47 14.43 -1.06
CA ASP A 33 -2.13 14.98 -1.34
C ASP A 33 -1.15 13.91 -1.81
N VAL A 34 -0.21 14.29 -2.68
CA VAL A 34 0.90 13.46 -3.17
C VAL A 34 2.16 14.30 -3.28
N ASP A 35 3.23 13.88 -2.61
CA ASP A 35 4.54 14.54 -2.63
C ASP A 35 5.69 13.55 -2.88
N VAL A 36 6.86 14.05 -3.28
CA VAL A 36 8.10 13.27 -3.40
C VAL A 36 9.09 13.75 -2.36
N THR A 37 9.44 12.87 -1.42
CA THR A 37 10.44 13.15 -0.39
C THR A 37 11.68 12.30 -0.61
N SER A 38 12.86 12.92 -0.59
CA SER A 38 14.13 12.19 -0.54
C SER A 38 14.56 11.92 0.90
N GLY A 39 14.91 10.68 1.22
CA GLY A 39 15.36 10.30 2.55
C GLY A 39 16.46 9.24 2.52
N ASP A 40 17.26 9.18 3.59
CA ASP A 40 18.20 8.09 3.80
C ASP A 40 17.46 6.82 4.22
N SER A 41 17.45 5.82 3.35
CA SER A 41 16.92 4.50 3.68
C SER A 41 18.01 3.70 4.39
N HIS A 42 17.70 3.15 5.58
CA HIS A 42 18.62 2.26 6.32
C HIS A 42 19.24 1.19 5.40
N GLY A 43 20.53 1.33 5.11
CA GLY A 43 21.31 0.39 4.30
C GLY A 43 21.15 0.47 2.78
N LEU A 44 20.35 1.40 2.23
CA LEU A 44 20.09 1.49 0.78
C LEU A 44 20.41 2.86 0.17
N GLY A 45 21.03 3.75 0.96
CA GLY A 45 21.38 5.12 0.55
C GLY A 45 20.17 6.04 0.42
N LYS A 46 20.42 7.25 -0.10
CA LYS A 46 19.38 8.24 -0.38
C LYS A 46 18.46 7.72 -1.47
N ARG A 47 17.15 7.71 -1.20
CA ARG A 47 16.10 7.32 -2.15
C ARG A 47 14.96 8.32 -2.11
N ASP A 48 14.26 8.42 -3.23
CA ASP A 48 13.03 9.18 -3.34
C ASP A 48 11.83 8.27 -3.04
N PHE A 49 10.86 8.83 -2.32
CA PHE A 49 9.64 8.16 -1.90
C PHE A 49 8.44 9.02 -2.30
N TYR A 50 7.41 8.39 -2.84
CA TYR A 50 6.10 9.01 -2.93
C TYR A 50 5.43 8.97 -1.55
N MET A 51 5.11 10.14 -1.02
CA MET A 51 4.30 10.32 0.18
C MET A 51 2.86 10.57 -0.27
N VAL A 52 1.94 9.71 0.15
CA VAL A 52 0.54 9.79 -0.28
C VAL A 52 -0.35 9.94 0.94
N THR A 53 -1.19 10.97 0.93
CA THR A 53 -2.21 11.20 1.96
C THR A 53 -3.59 10.88 1.37
N THR A 54 -4.36 10.07 2.08
CA THR A 54 -5.69 9.63 1.66
C THR A 54 -6.72 9.94 2.74
N GLY A 55 -7.88 10.46 2.32
CA GLY A 55 -9.04 10.63 3.18
C GLY A 55 -9.84 9.33 3.24
N VAL A 56 -10.28 8.92 4.44
CA VAL A 56 -11.23 7.82 4.61
C VAL A 56 -12.45 8.36 5.35
N VAL A 57 -13.65 8.12 4.82
CA VAL A 57 -14.90 8.60 5.41
C VAL A 57 -15.11 7.94 6.78
N ALA A 58 -14.92 8.69 7.86
CA ALA A 58 -15.03 8.16 9.23
C ALA A 58 -16.45 7.66 9.57
N ASP A 59 -17.48 8.15 8.89
CA ASP A 59 -18.89 7.78 9.13
C ASP A 59 -19.24 6.34 8.73
N VAL A 60 -18.34 5.62 8.05
CA VAL A 60 -18.52 4.17 7.80
C VAL A 60 -18.22 3.31 9.03
N PHE A 61 -17.60 3.90 10.06
CA PHE A 61 -17.28 3.24 11.33
C PHE A 61 -18.26 3.65 12.43
N LYS A 62 -18.57 2.74 13.35
CA LYS A 62 -19.46 3.01 14.48
C LYS A 62 -18.87 4.02 15.47
N GLU A 63 -17.56 3.91 15.67
CA GLU A 63 -16.78 4.76 16.56
C GLU A 63 -15.72 5.51 15.74
N LYS A 64 -15.47 6.77 16.11
CA LYS A 64 -14.50 7.66 15.43
C LYS A 64 -13.22 7.77 16.25
N ASP A 65 -12.67 6.62 16.62
CA ASP A 65 -11.43 6.51 17.37
C ASP A 65 -10.23 6.42 16.39
N VAL A 66 -9.32 7.39 16.49
CA VAL A 66 -8.16 7.50 15.61
C VAL A 66 -7.10 6.46 15.94
N ASP A 67 -6.89 6.16 17.22
CA ASP A 67 -5.89 5.19 17.65
C ASP A 67 -6.34 3.79 17.24
N GLU A 68 -7.62 3.48 17.43
CA GLU A 68 -8.20 2.20 16.99
C GLU A 68 -8.18 2.06 15.46
N PHE A 69 -8.35 3.16 14.72
CA PHE A 69 -8.21 3.16 13.26
C PHE A 69 -6.76 2.97 12.84
N ASP A 70 -5.80 3.56 13.56
CA ASP A 70 -4.38 3.44 13.24
C ASP A 70 -3.82 2.03 13.49
N GLU A 71 -4.38 1.28 14.44
CA GLU A 71 -3.98 -0.11 14.64
C GLU A 71 -4.48 -1.07 13.54
N LYS A 72 -5.47 -0.65 12.71
CA LYS A 72 -6.01 -1.52 11.67
C LYS A 72 -4.99 -1.74 10.54
N PRO A 73 -4.86 -2.98 10.02
CA PRO A 73 -4.08 -3.24 8.81
C PRO A 73 -4.63 -2.42 7.65
N LYS A 74 -3.79 -1.55 7.08
CA LYS A 74 -4.15 -0.68 5.97
C LYS A 74 -3.01 -0.60 4.97
N TYR A 75 -3.37 -0.59 3.68
CA TYR A 75 -2.42 -0.65 2.57
C TYR A 75 -2.80 0.38 1.52
N LEU A 76 -1.79 1.06 0.96
CA LEU A 76 -1.91 1.78 -0.29
C LEU A 76 -1.59 0.81 -1.44
N VAL A 77 -2.50 0.67 -2.38
CA VAL A 77 -2.32 -0.16 -3.58
C VAL A 77 -2.29 0.74 -4.80
N VAL A 78 -1.25 0.59 -5.62
CA VAL A 78 -1.08 1.34 -6.87
C VAL A 78 -1.12 0.33 -8.02
N PHE A 79 -2.10 0.48 -8.90
CA PHE A 79 -2.17 -0.29 -10.14
C PHE A 79 -1.32 0.42 -11.19
N VAL A 80 -0.37 -0.31 -11.75
CA VAL A 80 0.63 0.22 -12.68
C VAL A 80 0.82 -0.77 -13.83
N SER A 81 1.02 -0.26 -15.04
CA SER A 81 1.34 -1.12 -16.18
C SER A 81 2.78 -1.61 -16.07
N ARG A 82 3.04 -2.82 -16.60
CA ARG A 82 4.35 -3.46 -16.47
C ARG A 82 5.47 -2.65 -17.13
N ASP A 83 5.17 -1.92 -18.21
CA ASP A 83 6.11 -1.08 -18.96
C ASP A 83 6.47 0.24 -18.24
N GLU A 84 5.76 0.59 -17.16
CA GLU A 84 6.08 1.75 -16.32
C GLU A 84 7.04 1.40 -15.18
N LEU A 85 7.34 0.12 -14.98
CA LEU A 85 8.23 -0.37 -13.91
C LEU A 85 9.64 -0.65 -14.42
N THR A 86 10.64 -0.51 -13.53
CA THR A 86 12.01 -0.94 -13.81
C THR A 86 12.10 -2.48 -13.85
N ASP A 87 13.05 -3.01 -14.62
CA ASP A 87 13.30 -4.45 -14.71
C ASP A 87 13.55 -5.09 -13.33
N GLU A 88 14.30 -4.40 -12.46
CA GLU A 88 14.55 -4.85 -11.08
C GLU A 88 13.25 -4.99 -10.26
N ALA A 89 12.32 -4.03 -10.40
CA ALA A 89 11.03 -4.09 -9.72
C ALA A 89 10.17 -5.27 -10.20
N ILE A 90 10.21 -5.55 -11.51
CA ILE A 90 9.52 -6.68 -12.14
C ILE A 90 10.12 -8.02 -11.68
N GLU A 91 11.44 -8.15 -11.60
CA GLU A 91 12.11 -9.37 -11.12
C GLU A 91 11.78 -9.66 -9.65
N ARG A 92 11.75 -8.62 -8.81
CA ARG A 92 11.35 -8.74 -7.40
C ARG A 92 9.91 -9.20 -7.23
N ALA A 93 9.02 -8.86 -8.15
CA ALA A 93 7.63 -9.32 -8.11
C ALA A 93 7.46 -10.82 -8.33
N ARG A 94 8.38 -11.44 -9.09
CA ARG A 94 8.31 -12.87 -9.48
C ARG A 94 8.93 -13.83 -8.47
N SER A 95 9.69 -13.30 -7.52
CA SER A 95 10.48 -14.08 -6.55
C SER A 95 9.76 -14.31 -5.22
N LYS A 96 8.48 -13.92 -5.11
CA LYS A 96 7.63 -14.08 -3.91
C LYS A 96 6.34 -14.79 -4.26
#